data_AF-A0A4V6D7T0-F1
#
_entry.id   AF-A0A4V6D7T0-F1
#
_cell.length_a   1.000
_cell.length_b   1.000
_cell.length_c   1.000
_cell.angle_alpha   90.00
_cell.angle_beta   90.00
_cell.angle_gamma   90.00
#
_symmetry.space_group_name_H-M   'P 1'
#
loop_
_entity.id
_entity.type
_entity.pdbx_description
1 polymer ?
#
loop_
_entity_poly.entity_id
_entity_poly.type
_entity_poly.pdbx_seq_one_letter_code
_entity_poly.pdbx_strand_id
1 'polypeptide(L)'
;MGDHILMNSSYTKQIWWGALSWLGRACTFLDQPSSLQDRWSHGRRLQLRGMRSGFDTLFILIIWRLWKERNVRLFNDCPSTVQHLLKSIREESELWIQAGAHRLKSLKGE
;
A
#
# COMPACT_ATOMS: atom_id res chain seq x y z
N MET A 1 -10.80 17.04 -0.19
CA MET A 1 -11.97 16.19 0.19
C MET A 1 -11.80 14.70 -0.15
N GLY A 2 -10.90 14.30 -1.07
CA GLY A 2 -10.68 12.89 -1.45
C GLY A 2 -9.80 12.05 -0.50
N ASP A 3 -8.81 12.66 0.16
CA ASP A 3 -7.86 11.97 1.05
C ASP A 3 -8.51 11.26 2.24
N HIS A 4 -9.54 11.86 2.84
CA HIS A 4 -10.15 11.32 4.06
C HIS A 4 -10.88 10.00 3.84
N ILE A 5 -11.43 9.77 2.63
CA ILE A 5 -12.24 8.58 2.36
C ILE A 5 -11.35 7.37 2.02
N LEU A 6 -10.17 7.59 1.45
CA LEU A 6 -9.24 6.51 1.13
C LEU A 6 -8.38 6.08 2.33
N MET A 7 -8.26 6.88 3.40
CA MET A 7 -7.25 6.65 4.45
C MET A 7 -7.77 6.41 5.87
N ASN A 8 -8.98 6.86 6.20
CA ASN A 8 -9.43 6.92 7.61
C ASN A 8 -10.36 5.79 8.04
N SER A 9 -10.74 4.89 7.14
CA SER A 9 -11.52 3.70 7.53
C SER A 9 -10.63 2.68 8.24
N SER A 10 -11.20 1.95 9.22
CA SER A 10 -10.51 0.84 9.91
C SER A 10 -10.02 -0.22 8.92
N TYR A 11 -10.76 -0.44 7.82
CA TYR A 11 -10.39 -1.33 6.74
C TYR A 11 -9.08 -0.89 6.07
N THR A 12 -9.01 0.37 5.64
CA THR A 12 -7.83 0.87 4.94
C THR A 12 -6.61 0.90 5.84
N LYS A 13 -6.76 1.29 7.11
CA LYS A 13 -5.65 1.27 8.08
C LYS A 13 -5.03 -0.12 8.20
N GLN A 14 -5.86 -1.17 8.25
CA GLN A 14 -5.38 -2.55 8.29
C GLN A 14 -4.66 -2.98 7.01
N ILE A 15 -5.11 -2.54 5.83
CA ILE A 15 -4.42 -2.80 4.56
C ILE A 15 -3.04 -2.15 4.54
N TRP A 16 -2.94 -0.88 4.92
CA TRP A 16 -1.65 -0.19 5.00
C TRP A 16 -0.71 -0.87 6.00
N TRP A 17 -1.22 -1.18 7.19
CA TRP A 17 -0.41 -1.85 8.21
C TRP A 17 0.06 -3.23 7.75
N GLY A 18 -0.83 -4.05 7.16
CA GLY A 18 -0.51 -5.38 6.66
C GLY A 18 0.44 -5.39 5.44
N ALA A 19 0.35 -4.38 4.58
CA ALA A 19 1.24 -4.25 3.42
C ALA A 19 2.62 -3.71 3.82
N LEU A 20 2.69 -2.82 4.82
CA LEU A 20 3.95 -2.26 5.33
C LEU A 20 4.65 -3.21 6.31
N SER A 21 3.91 -3.97 7.12
CA SER A 21 4.50 -4.99 8.00
C SER A 21 5.19 -6.10 7.20
N TRP A 22 4.69 -6.41 6.02
CA TRP A 22 5.34 -7.30 5.06
C TRP A 22 6.74 -6.82 4.64
N LEU A 23 7.00 -5.50 4.65
CA LEU A 23 8.33 -4.93 4.37
C LEU A 23 9.29 -4.98 5.58
N GLY A 24 8.91 -5.62 6.68
CA GLY A 24 9.76 -5.77 7.87
C GLY A 24 9.98 -4.48 8.67
N ARG A 25 9.32 -3.38 8.31
CA ARG A 25 9.40 -2.09 8.99
C ARG A 25 8.00 -1.68 9.41
N ALA A 26 7.57 -2.15 10.58
CA ALA A 26 6.30 -1.77 11.19
C ALA A 26 6.24 -0.25 11.30
N CYS A 27 5.53 0.38 10.37
CA CYS A 27 5.44 1.83 10.30
C CYS A 27 4.38 2.29 11.30
N THR A 28 4.80 3.08 12.30
CA THR A 28 4.00 3.83 13.30
C THR A 28 3.09 4.92 12.68
N PHE A 29 2.77 4.75 11.40
CA PHE A 29 2.54 5.78 10.40
C PHE A 29 1.08 6.25 10.27
N LEU A 30 0.14 5.49 10.83
CA LEU A 30 -1.27 5.59 10.44
C LEU A 30 -2.18 6.28 11.47
N ASP A 31 -1.63 6.70 12.61
CA ASP A 31 -2.45 7.23 13.71
C ASP A 31 -2.72 8.74 13.63
N GLN A 32 -1.89 9.51 12.92
CA GLN A 32 -2.12 10.94 12.76
C GLN A 32 -2.93 11.29 11.49
N PRO A 33 -3.90 12.21 11.58
CA PRO A 33 -4.57 12.75 10.40
C PRO A 33 -3.57 13.59 9.60
N SER A 34 -3.13 13.05 8.47
CA SER A 34 -2.16 13.67 7.56
C SER A 34 -2.51 13.31 6.12
N SER A 35 -2.13 14.15 5.16
CA SER A 35 -2.46 13.93 3.74
C SER A 35 -1.76 12.69 3.19
N LEU A 36 -2.23 12.16 2.06
CA LEU A 36 -1.54 11.07 1.34
C LEU A 36 -0.09 11.45 1.00
N GLN A 37 0.16 12.72 0.67
CA GLN A 37 1.48 13.23 0.34
C GLN A 37 2.42 13.26 1.54
N ASP A 38 1.94 13.72 2.70
CA ASP A 38 2.72 13.73 3.94
C ASP A 38 3.12 12.31 4.33
N ARG A 39 2.16 11.41 4.20
CA ARG A 39 2.32 9.98 4.41
C ARG A 39 3.36 9.40 3.46
N TRP A 40 3.21 9.58 2.16
CA TRP A 40 4.21 9.13 1.20
C TRP A 40 5.60 9.69 1.51
N SER A 41 5.70 11.00 1.77
CA SER A 41 6.96 11.69 2.07
C SER A 41 7.62 11.16 3.32
N HIS A 42 6.85 10.91 4.38
CA HIS A 42 7.35 10.35 5.63
C HIS A 42 7.82 8.91 5.44
N GLY A 43 7.00 8.04 4.85
CA GLY A 43 7.36 6.65 4.58
C GLY A 43 8.60 6.52 3.69
N ARG A 44 8.73 7.38 2.68
CA ARG A 44 9.88 7.44 1.77
C ARG A 44 11.17 7.88 2.48
N ARG A 45 11.08 8.78 3.46
CA ARG A 45 12.24 9.20 4.28
C ARG A 45 12.80 8.07 5.15
N LEU A 46 11.94 7.14 5.58
CA LEU A 46 12.35 5.96 6.37
C LEU A 46 13.04 4.87 5.55
N GLN A 47 13.01 4.98 4.22
CA GLN A 47 13.67 4.02 3.32
C GLN A 47 15.10 4.44 2.98
N LEU A 48 15.98 3.44 2.89
CA LEU A 48 17.31 3.60 2.30
C LEU A 48 17.21 4.10 0.87
N ARG A 49 18.21 4.87 0.41
CA ARG A 49 18.19 5.54 -0.91
C ARG A 49 17.89 4.57 -2.07
N GLY A 50 18.40 3.34 -2.01
CA GLY A 50 18.13 2.29 -3.02
C GLY A 50 16.70 1.74 -2.99
N MET A 51 16.04 1.74 -1.83
CA MET A 51 14.71 1.15 -1.62
C MET A 51 13.56 2.14 -1.87
N ARG A 52 13.84 3.45 -1.92
CA ARG A 52 12.82 4.50 -2.13
C ARG A 52 11.99 4.28 -3.38
N SER A 53 12.64 3.89 -4.47
CA SER A 53 11.96 3.71 -5.75
C SER A 53 11.02 2.50 -5.74
N GLY A 54 11.37 1.43 -5.03
CA GLY A 54 10.47 0.30 -4.80
C GLY A 54 9.30 0.69 -3.89
N PHE A 55 9.59 1.45 -2.84
CA PHE A 55 8.55 1.94 -1.92
C PHE A 55 7.53 2.80 -2.64
N ASP A 56 7.96 3.70 -3.52
CA ASP A 56 7.04 4.53 -4.33
C ASP A 56 6.10 3.65 -5.17
N THR A 57 6.65 2.62 -5.83
CA THR A 57 5.85 1.68 -6.62
C THR A 57 4.84 0.91 -5.77
N LEU A 58 5.26 0.41 -4.60
CA LEU A 58 4.36 -0.30 -3.68
C LEU A 58 3.28 0.63 -3.13
N PHE A 59 3.64 1.86 -2.77
CA PHE A 59 2.72 2.85 -2.25
C PHE A 59 1.62 3.19 -3.27
N ILE A 60 2.01 3.37 -4.54
CA ILE A 60 1.07 3.57 -5.65
C ILE A 60 0.17 2.34 -5.84
N LEU A 61 0.74 1.13 -5.78
CA LEU A 61 -0.01 -0.13 -5.89
C LEU A 61 -1.09 -0.25 -4.80
N ILE A 62 -0.75 0.07 -3.55
CA ILE A 62 -1.70 0.05 -2.43
C ILE A 62 -2.82 1.07 -2.67
N ILE A 63 -2.50 2.31 -3.05
CA ILE A 63 -3.50 3.34 -3.38
C ILE A 63 -4.43 2.85 -4.50
N TRP A 64 -3.86 2.30 -5.57
CA TRP A 64 -4.62 1.79 -6.71
C TRP A 64 -5.58 0.68 -6.30
N ARG A 65 -5.13 -0.26 -5.47
CA ARG A 65 -5.95 -1.37 -4.96
C ARG A 65 -7.08 -0.90 -4.05
N LEU A 66 -6.81 0.07 -3.19
CA LEU A 66 -7.84 0.70 -2.34
C LEU A 66 -8.87 1.47 -3.16
N TRP A 67 -8.44 2.17 -4.22
CA TRP A 67 -9.34 2.85 -5.13
C TRP A 67 -10.25 1.86 -5.88
N LYS A 68 -9.69 0.75 -6.40
CA LYS A 68 -10.48 -0.32 -7.03
C LYS A 68 -11.47 -0.96 -6.06
N GLU A 69 -11.04 -1.30 -4.85
CA GLU A 69 -11.89 -1.88 -3.81
C GLU A 69 -13.05 -0.95 -3.42
N ARG A 70 -12.78 0.35 -3.34
CA ARG A 70 -13.83 1.36 -3.12
C ARG A 70 -14.84 1.37 -4.26
N ASN A 71 -14.40 1.31 -5.51
CA ASN A 71 -15.33 1.25 -6.64
C ASN A 71 -16.19 -0.01 -6.57
N VAL A 72 -15.61 -1.17 -6.26
CA VAL A 72 -16.38 -2.41 -6.06
C VAL A 72 -17.43 -2.27 -4.95
N ARG A 73 -17.07 -1.64 -3.82
CA ARG A 73 -18.01 -1.35 -2.73
C ARG A 73 -19.17 -0.44 -3.13
N LEU A 74 -18.91 0.50 -4.03
CA LEU A 74 -19.92 1.46 -4.48
C LEU A 74 -20.85 0.87 -5.56
N PHE A 75 -20.37 -0.10 -6.35
CA PHE A 75 -21.08 -0.57 -7.55
C PHE A 75 -21.54 -2.03 -7.51
N ASN A 76 -20.86 -2.93 -6.78
CA ASN A 76 -21.05 -4.38 -6.89
C ASN A 76 -21.40 -5.10 -5.57
N ASP A 77 -21.49 -4.38 -4.45
CA ASP A 77 -21.88 -4.86 -3.10
C ASP A 77 -21.18 -6.14 -2.57
N CYS A 78 -20.10 -6.57 -3.22
CA CYS A 78 -19.25 -7.70 -2.85
C CYS A 78 -17.84 -7.23 -2.45
N PRO A 79 -17.68 -6.52 -1.32
CA PRO A 79 -16.37 -6.08 -0.85
C PRO A 79 -15.41 -7.23 -0.55
N SER A 80 -14.12 -7.05 -0.87
CA SER A 80 -13.07 -7.97 -0.43
C SER A 80 -12.79 -7.81 1.07
N THR A 81 -12.47 -8.92 1.73
CA THR A 81 -11.91 -8.88 3.08
C THR A 81 -10.50 -8.27 3.08
N VAL A 82 -10.03 -7.82 4.24
CA VAL A 82 -8.67 -7.27 4.41
C VAL A 82 -7.62 -8.27 3.95
N GLN A 83 -7.78 -9.54 4.33
CA GLN A 83 -6.86 -10.62 3.96
C GLN A 83 -6.84 -10.86 2.45
N HIS A 84 -8.01 -10.84 1.80
CA HIS A 84 -8.11 -11.04 0.34
C HIS A 84 -7.42 -9.91 -0.42
N LEU A 85 -7.64 -8.66 -0.02
CA LEU A 85 -6.99 -7.51 -0.67
C LEU A 85 -5.47 -7.49 -0.43
N LEU A 86 -5.00 -7.83 0.77
CA LEU A 86 -3.57 -7.99 1.06
C LEU A 86 -2.92 -9.10 0.22
N LYS A 87 -3.59 -10.24 0.09
CA LYS A 87 -3.14 -11.35 -0.77
C LYS A 87 -3.01 -10.87 -2.22
N SER A 88 -4.03 -10.16 -2.73
CA SER A 88 -4.02 -9.63 -4.08
C SER A 88 -2.93 -8.59 -4.32
N ILE A 89 -2.64 -7.72 -3.34
CA ILE A 89 -1.51 -6.76 -3.40
C ILE A 89 -0.18 -7.52 -3.51
N ARG A 90 0.00 -8.60 -2.73
CA ARG A 90 1.22 -9.42 -2.78
C ARG A 90 1.36 -10.12 -4.13
N GLU A 91 0.32 -10.80 -4.59
CA GLU A 91 0.32 -11.48 -5.89
C GLU A 91 0.63 -10.51 -7.04
N GLU A 92 0.02 -9.32 -7.06
CA GLU A 92 0.29 -8.33 -8.09
C GLU A 92 1.71 -7.77 -7.99
N SER A 93 2.23 -7.56 -6.78
CA SER A 93 3.62 -7.15 -6.60
C SER A 93 4.61 -8.20 -7.10
N GLU A 94 4.32 -9.49 -6.93
CA GLU A 94 5.15 -10.59 -7.42
C GLU A 94 5.08 -10.71 -8.93
N LEU A 95 3.89 -10.57 -9.52
CA LEU A 95 3.71 -10.51 -10.97
C LEU A 95 4.49 -9.34 -11.58
N TRP A 96 4.48 -8.16 -10.95
CA TRP A 96 5.25 -7.02 -11.43
C TRP A 96 6.75 -7.28 -11.34
N ILE A 97 7.23 -7.92 -10.27
CA ILE A 97 8.64 -8.32 -10.14
C ILE A 97 9.03 -9.30 -11.26
N GLN A 98 8.19 -10.31 -11.54
CA GLN A 98 8.39 -11.27 -12.63
C GLN A 98 8.39 -10.59 -13.99
N ALA A 99 7.57 -9.56 -14.18
CA ALA A 99 7.51 -8.74 -15.39
C ALA A 99 8.65 -7.71 -15.51
N GLY A 100 9.63 -7.71 -14.60
CA GLY A 100 10.81 -6.84 -14.68
C GLY A 100 10.76 -5.57 -13.82
N ALA A 101 9.83 -5.45 -12.87
CA ALA A 101 9.83 -4.36 -11.90
C ALA A 101 10.95 -4.53 -10.85
N HIS A 102 12.21 -4.44 -11.28
CA HIS A 102 13.41 -4.64 -10.44
C HIS A 102 13.46 -3.74 -9.19
N ARG A 103 12.80 -2.57 -9.25
CA ARG A 103 12.68 -1.65 -8.11
C ARG A 103 11.87 -2.23 -6.96
N LEU A 104 10.82 -3.00 -7.25
CA LEU A 104 10.05 -3.73 -6.23
C LEU A 104 10.85 -4.90 -5.65
N LYS A 105 11.68 -5.56 -6.47
CA LYS A 105 12.58 -6.62 -5.98
C LYS A 105 13.50 -6.09 -4.87
N SER A 106 13.99 -4.85 -5.00
CA SER A 106 14.85 -4.22 -3.99
C SER A 106 14.20 -4.04 -2.61
N LEU A 107 12.88 -4.21 -2.49
CA LEU A 107 12.15 -4.16 -1.23
C LEU A 107 12.05 -5.51 -0.52
N LYS A 108 12.11 -6.62 -1.24
CA LYS A 108 12.30 -7.95 -0.64
C LYS A 108 13.76 -8.01 -0.24
N GLY A 109 14.07 -7.76 1.03
CA GLY A 109 15.38 -8.12 1.57
C GLY A 109 15.62 -9.59 1.24
N GLU A 110 16.78 -9.88 0.66
CA GLU A 110 17.25 -11.23 0.38
C GLU A 110 17.35 -12.08 1.65
#